data_AF-A0A3D4HXP3-F1
#
_entry.id   AF-A0A3D4HXP3-F1
#
_cell.length_a   1.000
_cell.length_b   1.000
_cell.length_c   1.000
_cell.angle_alpha   90.00
_cell.angle_beta   90.00
_cell.angle_gamma   90.00
#
_symmetry.space_group_name_H-M   'P 1'
#
loop_
_entity.id
_entity.type
_entity.pdbx_description
1 polymer ?
#
loop_
_entity_poly.entity_id
_entity_poly.type
_entity_poly.pdbx_seq_one_letter_code
_entity_poly.pdbx_strand_id
1 'polypeptide(L)'
;MPKVSKSQSAFAQAVYQLVRAIPKGKVMTYGQVAALLGHPRAAQQVGWVLHWSDFKEVPYQRVVNRFGSLADGYTRGGRQAHKFDLESEGIEVQDDMTIDLDRYLWHPPVKAVPKLARPEDLVLIDFASRPPRSNKIR
;
A
#
# COMPACT_ATOMS: atom_id res chain seq x y z
N MET A 1 8.68 25.24 22.51
CA MET A 1 8.08 24.23 21.60
C MET A 1 9.19 23.49 20.87
N PRO A 2 9.33 22.17 20.99
CA PRO A 2 10.31 21.45 20.18
C PRO A 2 9.71 21.11 18.81
N LYS A 3 10.50 21.38 17.77
CA LYS A 3 10.23 21.09 16.35
C LYS A 3 10.32 19.57 16.14
N VAL A 4 9.21 18.92 15.79
CA VAL A 4 9.19 17.50 15.44
C VAL A 4 9.78 17.34 14.03
N SER A 5 10.93 16.66 13.94
CA SER A 5 11.63 16.34 12.70
C SER A 5 10.94 15.19 11.96
N LYS A 6 11.13 15.10 10.62
CA LYS A 6 10.57 14.10 9.69
C LYS A 6 11.00 12.65 9.99
N SER A 7 10.62 12.09 11.14
CA SER A 7 10.75 10.66 11.38
C SER A 7 9.54 9.95 10.78
N GLN A 8 9.69 9.34 9.59
CA GLN A 8 8.71 8.36 9.13
C GLN A 8 8.66 7.23 10.17
N SER A 9 7.45 6.77 10.51
CA SER A 9 7.30 5.70 11.49
C SER A 9 7.97 4.40 11.06
N ALA A 10 8.39 3.57 12.03
CA ALA A 10 8.92 2.23 11.76
C ALA A 10 7.94 1.40 10.90
N PHE A 11 6.64 1.51 11.18
CA PHE A 11 5.58 0.91 10.36
C PHE A 11 5.59 1.39 8.91
N ALA A 12 5.67 2.72 8.67
CA ALA A 12 5.67 3.24 7.31
C ALA A 12 6.90 2.75 6.52
N GLN A 13 8.07 2.75 7.15
CA GLN A 13 9.30 2.23 6.54
C GLN A 13 9.17 0.74 6.20
N ALA A 14 8.60 -0.06 7.10
CA ALA A 14 8.38 -1.48 6.86
C ALA A 14 7.36 -1.75 5.74
N VAL A 15 6.28 -0.96 5.66
CA VAL A 15 5.34 -1.00 4.53
C VAL A 15 6.08 -0.73 3.22
N TYR A 16 6.90 0.32 3.16
CA TYR A 16 7.67 0.63 1.95
C TYR A 16 8.65 -0.48 1.59
N GLN A 17 9.38 -1.03 2.56
CA GLN A 17 10.31 -2.14 2.34
C GLN A 17 9.59 -3.36 1.77
N LEU A 18 8.46 -3.76 2.36
CA LEU A 18 7.70 -4.93 1.92
C LEU A 18 7.08 -4.70 0.53
N VAL A 19 6.51 -3.52 0.26
CA VAL A 19 5.89 -3.20 -1.03
C VAL A 19 6.93 -3.12 -2.15
N ARG A 20 8.13 -2.59 -1.88
CA ARG A 20 9.26 -2.62 -2.83
C ARG A 20 9.70 -4.04 -3.18
N ALA A 21 9.53 -4.99 -2.26
CA ALA A 21 9.91 -6.38 -2.47
C ALA A 21 8.90 -7.16 -3.34
N ILE A 22 7.69 -6.65 -3.54
CA ILE A 22 6.68 -7.31 -4.40
C ILE A 22 7.22 -7.36 -5.83
N PRO A 23 7.36 -8.54 -6.46
CA PRO A 23 7.86 -8.65 -7.83
C PRO A 23 6.92 -7.97 -8.84
N LYS A 24 7.46 -7.61 -10.01
CA LYS A 24 6.63 -7.23 -11.17
C LYS A 24 5.70 -8.38 -11.54
N GLY A 25 4.47 -8.06 -11.96
CA GLY A 25 3.47 -9.06 -12.33
C GLY A 25 2.83 -9.76 -11.13
N LYS A 26 3.05 -9.24 -9.92
CA LYS A 26 2.52 -9.78 -8.67
C LYS A 26 1.95 -8.69 -7.78
N VAL A 27 1.03 -9.09 -6.91
CA VAL A 27 0.31 -8.18 -6.00
C VAL A 27 0.26 -8.71 -4.58
N MET A 28 -0.11 -7.83 -3.65
CA MET A 28 -0.53 -8.18 -2.30
C MET A 28 -1.79 -7.40 -1.95
N THR A 29 -2.53 -7.87 -0.94
CA THR A 29 -3.66 -7.09 -0.39
C THR A 29 -3.20 -6.19 0.76
N TYR A 30 -3.90 -5.08 1.00
CA TYR A 30 -3.62 -4.21 2.17
C TYR A 30 -3.62 -4.99 3.49
N GLY A 31 -4.57 -5.93 3.64
CA GLY A 31 -4.67 -6.79 4.84
C GLY A 31 -3.49 -7.74 4.97
N GLN A 32 -3.00 -8.30 3.86
CA GLN A 32 -1.84 -9.16 3.85
C GLN A 32 -0.56 -8.41 4.25
N VAL A 33 -0.35 -7.21 3.71
CA VAL A 33 0.79 -6.35 4.09
C VAL A 33 0.74 -6.07 5.59
N ALA A 34 -0.42 -5.67 6.11
CA ALA A 34 -0.61 -5.38 7.53
C ALA A 34 -0.36 -6.62 8.42
N ALA A 35 -0.88 -7.78 8.02
CA ALA A 35 -0.73 -9.03 8.75
C ALA A 35 0.73 -9.51 8.81
N LEU A 36 1.46 -9.45 7.68
CA LEU A 36 2.87 -9.84 7.62
C LEU A 36 3.75 -8.93 8.49
N LEU A 37 3.36 -7.67 8.64
CA LEU A 37 4.02 -6.72 9.54
C LEU A 37 3.59 -6.84 11.01
N GLY A 38 2.87 -7.91 11.38
CA GLY A 38 2.45 -8.16 12.77
C GLY A 38 1.22 -7.37 13.23
N HIS A 39 0.55 -6.65 12.32
CA HIS A 39 -0.56 -5.76 12.63
C HIS A 39 -1.79 -6.04 11.74
N PRO A 40 -2.45 -7.20 11.85
CA PRO A 40 -3.51 -7.64 10.93
C PRO A 40 -4.71 -6.69 10.84
N ARG A 41 -4.94 -5.84 11.85
CA ARG A 41 -6.02 -4.83 11.85
C ARG A 41 -5.60 -3.48 11.24
N ALA A 42 -4.38 -3.36 10.72
CA ALA A 42 -3.81 -2.10 10.25
C ALA A 42 -3.92 -1.88 8.72
N ALA A 43 -4.84 -2.58 8.04
CA ALA A 43 -4.99 -2.48 6.58
C ALA A 43 -5.28 -1.03 6.10
N GLN A 44 -6.08 -0.28 6.85
CA GLN A 44 -6.38 1.12 6.53
C GLN A 44 -5.13 2.01 6.65
N GLN A 45 -4.30 1.76 7.66
CA GLN A 45 -3.06 2.47 7.91
C GLN A 45 -2.04 2.20 6.80
N VAL A 46 -1.97 0.96 6.26
CA VAL A 46 -1.19 0.67 5.06
C VAL A 46 -1.67 1.53 3.89
N GLY A 47 -2.98 1.61 3.67
CA GLY A 47 -3.57 2.47 2.64
C GLY A 47 -3.17 3.94 2.78
N TRP A 48 -3.21 4.49 3.99
CA TRP A 48 -2.77 5.86 4.26
C TRP A 48 -1.27 6.05 4.00
N VAL A 49 -0.44 5.13 4.48
CA VAL A 49 1.03 5.17 4.24
C VAL A 49 1.32 5.20 2.74
N LEU A 50 0.68 4.33 1.96
CA LEU A 50 0.89 4.27 0.51
C LEU A 50 0.31 5.47 -0.23
N HIS A 51 -0.81 6.02 0.22
CA HIS A 51 -1.40 7.24 -0.37
C HIS A 51 -0.43 8.44 -0.35
N TRP A 52 0.41 8.55 0.68
CA TRP A 52 1.39 9.63 0.82
C TRP A 52 2.80 9.28 0.31
N SER A 53 2.98 8.09 -0.27
CA SER A 53 4.26 7.63 -0.80
C SER A 53 4.51 8.14 -2.23
N ASP A 54 5.79 8.22 -2.62
CA ASP A 54 6.16 8.51 -4.01
C ASP A 54 6.16 7.20 -4.83
N PHE A 55 5.41 7.20 -5.92
CA PHE A 55 5.32 6.06 -6.84
C PHE A 55 6.68 5.65 -7.41
N LYS A 56 7.58 6.62 -7.62
CA LYS A 56 8.94 6.35 -8.13
C LYS A 56 9.77 5.52 -7.16
N GLU A 57 9.45 5.59 -5.88
CA GLU A 57 10.16 4.88 -4.82
C GLU A 57 9.45 3.62 -4.35
N VAL A 58 8.11 3.60 -4.41
CA VAL A 58 7.27 2.53 -3.87
C VAL A 58 6.22 2.14 -4.90
N PRO A 59 6.22 0.90 -5.43
CA PRO A 59 5.27 0.45 -6.44
C PRO A 59 3.91 0.12 -5.81
N TYR A 60 3.22 1.15 -5.30
CA TYR A 60 1.96 0.97 -4.56
C TYR A 60 0.79 0.52 -5.44
N GLN A 61 0.92 0.53 -6.78
CA GLN A 61 -0.02 -0.14 -7.69
C GLN A 61 -0.12 -1.64 -7.41
N ARG A 62 0.92 -2.26 -6.84
CA ARG A 62 0.91 -3.70 -6.55
C ARG A 62 0.10 -4.04 -5.29
N VAL A 63 -0.56 -3.07 -4.66
CA VAL A 63 -1.35 -3.28 -3.44
C VAL A 63 -2.82 -2.99 -3.71
N VAL A 64 -3.64 -4.03 -3.59
CA VAL A 64 -5.08 -3.99 -3.91
C VAL A 64 -5.95 -4.31 -2.68
N ASN A 65 -7.26 -4.15 -2.81
CA ASN A 65 -8.19 -4.53 -1.75
C ASN A 65 -8.32 -6.07 -1.60
N ARG A 66 -9.06 -6.52 -0.58
CA ARG A 66 -9.26 -7.96 -0.30
C ARG A 66 -10.00 -8.74 -1.39
N PHE A 67 -10.66 -8.05 -2.32
CA PHE A 67 -11.42 -8.61 -3.43
C PHE A 67 -10.69 -8.45 -4.77
N GLY A 68 -9.42 -8.00 -4.75
CA GLY A 68 -8.66 -7.73 -5.97
C GLY A 68 -9.12 -6.48 -6.71
N SER A 69 -10.04 -5.67 -6.16
CA SER A 69 -10.48 -4.45 -6.84
C SER A 69 -9.43 -3.35 -6.73
N LEU A 70 -9.30 -2.60 -7.81
CA LEU A 70 -8.40 -1.47 -7.93
C LEU A 70 -8.87 -0.29 -7.05
N ALA A 71 -7.90 0.44 -6.50
CA ALA A 71 -8.16 1.57 -5.63
C ALA A 71 -8.79 2.77 -6.36
N ASP A 72 -9.92 3.27 -5.86
CA ASP A 72 -10.57 4.50 -6.36
C ASP A 72 -9.74 5.75 -6.10
N GLY A 73 -9.15 5.83 -4.91
CA GLY A 73 -8.28 6.94 -4.49
C GLY A 73 -6.85 6.84 -5.00
N TYR A 74 -6.62 6.12 -6.10
CA TYR A 74 -5.28 5.96 -6.68
C TYR A 74 -4.74 7.32 -7.14
N THR A 75 -3.64 7.76 -6.52
CA THR A 75 -3.20 9.16 -6.56
C THR A 75 -2.69 9.61 -7.92
N ARG A 76 -2.41 8.68 -8.84
CA ARG A 76 -1.95 8.99 -10.21
C ARG A 76 -3.06 9.25 -11.23
N GLY A 77 -4.33 9.12 -10.86
CA GLY A 77 -5.44 9.30 -11.80
C GLY A 77 -6.61 8.33 -11.63
N GLY A 78 -6.81 7.84 -10.41
CA GLY A 78 -7.91 6.94 -10.08
C GLY A 78 -7.77 5.55 -10.69
N ARG A 79 -8.90 4.85 -10.77
CA ARG A 79 -8.96 3.42 -11.09
C ARG A 79 -8.39 3.09 -12.47
N GLN A 80 -8.55 3.96 -13.45
CA GLN A 80 -8.05 3.74 -14.81
C GLN A 80 -6.52 3.80 -14.89
N ALA A 81 -5.90 4.76 -14.19
CA ALA A 81 -4.44 4.82 -14.10
C ALA A 81 -3.88 3.60 -13.36
N HIS A 82 -4.59 3.13 -12.32
CA HIS A 82 -4.23 1.92 -11.61
C HIS A 82 -4.26 0.69 -12.53
N LYS A 83 -5.31 0.57 -13.36
CA LYS A 83 -5.42 -0.50 -14.37
C LYS A 83 -4.24 -0.47 -15.33
N PHE A 84 -3.96 0.68 -15.92
CA PHE A 84 -2.83 0.85 -16.83
C PHE A 84 -1.49 0.45 -16.19
N ASP A 85 -1.22 0.91 -14.96
CA ASP A 85 0.03 0.60 -14.26
C ASP A 85 0.16 -0.90 -13.99
N LEU A 86 -0.93 -1.60 -13.62
CA LEU A 86 -0.95 -3.05 -13.43
C LEU A 86 -0.75 -3.83 -14.74
N GLU A 87 -1.47 -3.45 -15.79
CA GLU A 87 -1.36 -4.08 -17.11
C GLU A 87 0.04 -3.89 -17.71
N SER A 88 0.69 -2.75 -17.45
CA SER A 88 2.08 -2.51 -17.86
C SER A 88 3.09 -3.48 -17.22
N GLU A 89 2.70 -4.13 -16.12
CA GLU A 89 3.48 -5.17 -15.45
C GLU A 89 3.01 -6.59 -15.81
N GLY A 90 2.09 -6.73 -16.76
CA GLY A 90 1.55 -8.01 -17.22
C GLY A 90 0.45 -8.58 -16.33
N ILE A 91 -0.23 -7.75 -15.54
CA ILE A 91 -1.37 -8.15 -14.72
C ILE A 91 -2.65 -7.86 -15.51
N GLU A 92 -3.39 -8.92 -15.85
CA GLU A 92 -4.70 -8.80 -16.50
C GLU A 92 -5.75 -8.27 -15.52
N VAL A 93 -6.39 -7.15 -15.90
CA VAL A 93 -7.46 -6.51 -15.13
C VAL A 93 -8.79 -6.76 -15.85
N GLN A 94 -9.74 -7.34 -15.12
CA GLN A 94 -11.09 -7.66 -15.60
C GLN A 94 -11.92 -6.39 -15.86
N ASP A 95 -13.04 -6.54 -16.58
CA ASP A 95 -13.91 -5.42 -16.94
C ASP A 95 -14.55 -4.72 -15.73
N ASP A 96 -14.73 -5.45 -14.63
CA ASP A 96 -15.24 -4.92 -13.35
C ASP A 96 -14.16 -4.21 -12.51
N MET A 97 -12.95 -4.04 -13.06
CA MET A 97 -11.78 -3.43 -12.42
C MET A 97 -11.29 -4.21 -11.20
N THR A 98 -11.34 -5.54 -11.31
CA THR A 98 -10.70 -6.49 -10.39
C THR A 98 -9.59 -7.28 -11.08
N ILE A 99 -8.75 -7.93 -10.27
CA ILE A 99 -7.74 -8.87 -10.73
C ILE A 99 -7.97 -10.24 -10.11
N ASP A 100 -7.51 -11.28 -10.80
CA ASP A 100 -7.50 -12.64 -10.26
C ASP A 100 -6.41 -12.77 -9.17
N LEU A 101 -6.84 -12.74 -7.90
CA LEU A 101 -5.93 -12.89 -6.78
C LEU A 101 -5.26 -14.27 -6.75
N ASP A 102 -5.93 -15.35 -7.17
CA ASP A 102 -5.33 -16.69 -7.13
C ASP A 102 -4.12 -16.78 -8.08
N ARG A 103 -4.17 -16.04 -9.19
CA ARG A 103 -3.06 -15.95 -10.16
C ARG A 103 -1.94 -15.00 -9.73
N TYR A 104 -2.30 -13.83 -9.19
CA TYR A 104 -1.34 -12.73 -9.01
C TYR A 104 -0.89 -12.51 -7.56
N LEU A 105 -1.56 -13.08 -6.56
CA LEU A 105 -1.18 -12.90 -5.17
C LEU A 105 0.22 -13.46 -4.91
N TRP A 106 1.05 -12.67 -4.23
CA TRP A 106 2.40 -13.05 -3.86
C TRP A 106 2.51 -13.30 -2.38
N HIS A 107 3.13 -14.42 -2.03
CA HIS A 107 3.49 -14.77 -0.68
C HIS A 107 5.00 -14.64 -0.52
N PRO A 108 5.49 -13.65 0.26
CA PRO A 108 6.91 -13.45 0.43
C PRO A 108 7.55 -14.61 1.22
N PRO A 109 8.81 -14.97 0.93
CA PRO A 109 9.57 -15.81 1.84
C PRO A 109 9.79 -15.06 3.16
N VAL A 110 9.90 -15.78 4.28
CA VAL A 110 10.03 -15.20 5.64
C VAL A 110 11.12 -14.12 5.72
N LYS A 111 12.24 -14.31 5.01
CA LYS A 111 13.37 -13.36 4.96
C LYS A 111 13.03 -11.98 4.38
N ALA A 112 11.98 -11.88 3.56
CA ALA A 112 11.57 -10.63 2.91
C ALA A 112 10.59 -9.81 3.76
N VAL A 113 10.13 -10.36 4.89
CA VAL A 113 9.21 -9.69 5.80
C VAL A 113 10.00 -8.91 6.86
N PRO A 114 9.84 -7.57 6.94
CA PRO A 114 10.48 -6.77 7.99
C PRO A 114 10.05 -7.22 9.39
N LYS A 115 10.97 -7.16 10.35
CA LYS A 115 10.68 -7.49 11.76
C LYS A 115 10.13 -6.28 12.49
N LEU A 116 8.82 -6.23 12.68
CA LEU A 116 8.14 -5.32 13.61
C LEU A 116 7.53 -6.17 14.73
N ALA A 117 8.25 -6.30 15.84
CA ALA A 117 7.86 -7.21 16.90
C ALA A 117 7.10 -6.50 18.03
N ARG A 118 7.01 -5.16 18.01
CA ARG A 118 6.61 -4.39 19.18
C ARG A 118 5.47 -3.40 18.86
N PRO A 119 4.50 -3.21 19.77
CA PRO A 119 3.38 -2.30 19.56
C PRO A 119 3.78 -0.85 19.24
N GLU A 120 4.90 -0.35 19.77
CA GLU A 120 5.43 0.99 19.48
C GLU A 120 5.91 1.15 18.04
N ASP A 121 6.13 0.06 17.30
CA ASP A 121 6.54 0.13 15.90
C ASP A 121 5.38 0.65 15.02
N LEU A 122 4.12 0.56 15.50
CA LEU A 122 2.93 1.15 14.88
C LEU A 122 2.81 2.67 15.07
N VAL A 123 3.64 3.33 15.87
CA VAL A 123 3.52 4.78 16.14
C VAL A 123 3.39 5.50 14.82
N LEU A 124 2.20 6.00 14.51
CA LEU A 124 1.88 6.45 13.17
C LEU A 124 2.59 7.79 12.89
N ILE A 125 2.81 8.05 11.60
CA ILE A 125 3.03 9.43 11.14
C ILE A 125 1.87 10.26 11.70
N ASP A 126 2.15 11.43 12.27
CA ASP A 126 1.11 12.37 12.68
C ASP A 126 0.30 12.80 11.46
N PHE A 127 -0.77 12.06 11.16
CA PHE A 127 -1.68 12.35 10.05
C PHE A 127 -2.60 13.53 10.36
N ALA A 128 -2.61 14.04 11.61
CA ALA A 128 -3.47 15.16 12.01
C ALA A 128 -3.01 16.50 11.42
N SER A 129 -1.81 16.59 10.86
CA SER A 129 -1.23 17.84 10.35
C SER A 129 -1.28 17.99 8.80
N ARG A 130 -2.03 17.15 8.07
CA ARG A 130 -2.35 17.38 6.64
C ARG A 130 -3.83 17.09 6.35
N PRO A 131 -4.63 18.10 5.96
CA PRO A 131 -6.06 17.87 5.72
C PRO A 131 -6.25 16.88 4.56
N PRO A 132 -7.29 16.03 4.60
CA PRO A 132 -7.72 15.33 3.40
C PRO A 132 -8.02 16.39 2.35
N ARG A 133 -7.40 16.32 1.17
CA ARG A 133 -7.94 17.05 0.02
C ARG A 133 -9.32 16.47 -0.22
N SER A 134 -10.33 17.22 0.22
CA SER A 134 -11.73 17.02 -0.11
C SER A 134 -11.80 16.83 -1.63
N ASN A 135 -12.20 15.63 -2.05
CA ASN A 135 -12.67 15.42 -3.40
C ASN A 135 -14.02 16.13 -3.48
N LYS A 136 -14.00 17.44 -3.71
CA LYS A 136 -15.22 18.17 -4.05
C LYS A 136 -15.61 17.73 -5.45
N ILE A 137 -16.54 16.79 -5.49
CA ILE A 137 -17.42 16.55 -6.63
C ILE A 137 -18.05 17.90 -7.00
N ARG A 138 -17.73 18.37 -8.20
CA ARG A 138 -18.55 19.28 -9.01
C ARG A 138 -18.45 18.82 -10.45
#